data_AF-A0A4D9EFU3-F1
#
_entry.id   AF-A0A4D9EFU3-F1
#
_cell.length_a   1.000
_cell.length_b   1.000
_cell.length_c   1.000
_cell.angle_alpha   90.00
_cell.angle_beta   90.00
_cell.angle_gamma   90.00
#
_symmetry.space_group_name_H-M   'P 1'
#
loop_
_entity.id
_entity.type
_entity.pdbx_description
1 polymer ?
#
loop_
_entity_poly.entity_id
_entity_poly.type
_entity_poly.pdbx_seq_one_letter_code
_entity_poly.pdbx_strand_id
1 'polypeptide(L)'
;MAVSSAPPVISATSSSASSSGSVGGPGGLFRADPLYSPSPSESPRLTNSLVNSFLASSGGGAGTGGGGGGGSNECKMVDLHGVKVASFLVEGQELICLPQVFDLFLKHLVGGLHTVYTKLKRLDISPVVCTVEQVRILRGLGAIQPGVNRCKLITRKDFETLYNDCTNASDKDDISELL
;
A
#
# COMPACT_ATOMS: atom_id res chain seq x y z
N MET A 1 56.32 17.33 -16.60
CA MET A 1 56.21 18.05 -15.31
C MET A 1 54.79 17.83 -14.81
N ALA A 2 54.62 16.97 -13.81
CA ALA A 2 53.33 16.65 -13.22
C ALA A 2 53.09 17.57 -12.01
N VAL A 3 51.86 18.09 -11.87
CA VAL A 3 51.39 18.66 -10.60
C VAL A 3 50.11 17.94 -10.21
N SER A 4 50.20 17.24 -9.09
CA SER A 4 49.12 16.53 -8.40
C SER A 4 48.61 17.42 -7.26
N SER A 5 47.30 17.47 -7.03
CA SER A 5 46.72 17.99 -5.78
C SER A 5 45.64 17.04 -5.29
N ALA A 6 45.81 16.60 -4.04
CA ALA A 6 45.09 15.53 -3.34
C ALA A 6 43.81 16.02 -2.61
N PRO A 7 42.89 15.12 -2.21
CA PRO A 7 41.65 15.44 -1.48
C PRO A 7 41.83 15.47 0.06
N PRO A 8 40.90 16.09 0.83
CA PRO A 8 40.97 16.10 2.30
C PRO A 8 40.41 14.82 2.94
N VAL A 9 41.11 14.38 3.99
CA VAL A 9 40.79 13.27 4.89
C VAL A 9 39.94 13.75 6.07
N ILE A 10 38.94 12.95 6.48
CA ILE A 10 38.27 13.10 7.78
C ILE A 10 38.66 11.93 8.68
N SER A 11 39.25 12.24 9.84
CA SER A 11 39.70 11.27 10.84
C SER A 11 38.62 10.93 11.85
N ALA A 12 38.51 9.65 12.17
CA ALA A 12 37.79 9.13 13.32
C ALA A 12 38.55 9.40 14.63
N THR A 13 37.84 9.56 15.75
CA THR A 13 38.39 9.36 17.09
C THR A 13 37.36 8.65 17.98
N SER A 14 37.89 7.81 18.85
CA SER A 14 37.25 6.73 19.60
C SER A 14 36.99 7.09 21.06
N SER A 15 35.84 6.61 21.54
CA SER A 15 35.47 6.00 22.84
C SER A 15 36.12 6.37 24.20
N SER A 16 35.19 6.41 25.18
CA SER A 16 35.24 5.94 26.58
C SER A 16 35.98 6.75 27.66
N ALA A 17 35.21 7.24 28.62
CA ALA A 17 35.62 7.41 30.01
C ALA A 17 34.48 6.97 30.94
N SER A 18 34.78 5.96 31.74
CA SER A 18 34.01 5.44 32.88
C SER A 18 34.49 6.10 34.16
N SER A 19 33.58 6.38 35.10
CA SER A 19 33.94 6.53 36.51
C SER A 19 32.78 6.14 37.44
N SER A 20 33.14 5.31 38.41
CA SER A 20 32.32 4.65 39.41
C SER A 20 32.46 5.34 40.78
N GLY A 21 31.47 5.13 41.66
CA GLY A 21 31.51 5.44 43.10
C GLY A 21 30.26 6.22 43.53
N SER A 22 29.50 5.87 44.58
CA SER A 22 29.90 5.31 45.87
C SER A 22 28.67 4.92 46.74
N VAL A 23 28.88 3.97 47.68
CA VAL A 23 28.20 3.66 48.98
C VAL A 23 26.69 3.30 48.98
N GLY A 24 26.14 2.33 49.71
CA GLY A 24 26.60 1.51 50.84
C GLY A 24 25.65 1.64 52.05
N GLY A 25 24.73 0.67 52.27
CA GLY A 25 24.20 0.33 53.60
C GLY A 25 22.67 0.35 53.86
N PRO A 26 22.13 -0.50 54.77
CA PRO A 26 20.70 -0.88 54.87
C PRO A 26 19.97 -0.31 56.11
N GLY A 27 18.62 -0.26 56.10
CA GLY A 27 17.82 -0.15 57.34
C GLY A 27 16.48 0.58 57.25
N GLY A 28 15.38 -0.18 57.33
CA GLY A 28 14.35 0.01 58.36
C GLY A 28 13.21 1.03 58.20
N LEU A 29 11.97 0.49 58.25
CA LEU A 29 10.72 1.03 58.85
C LEU A 29 10.01 2.11 58.01
N PHE A 30 8.71 2.11 57.67
CA PHE A 30 7.50 1.77 58.43
C PHE A 30 6.22 1.64 57.51
N ARG A 31 5.37 0.61 57.78
CA ARG A 31 3.87 0.49 57.84
C ARG A 31 2.94 1.31 56.90
N ALA A 32 1.75 0.89 56.46
CA ALA A 32 0.90 -0.31 56.55
C ALA A 32 -0.34 -0.17 55.61
N ASP A 33 -0.89 -1.27 55.08
CA ASP A 33 -2.29 -1.42 54.59
C ASP A 33 -3.23 -1.61 55.81
N PRO A 34 -4.52 -1.20 55.84
CA PRO A 34 -5.60 -2.05 55.27
C PRO A 34 -6.93 -1.37 54.84
N LEU A 35 -7.61 -2.00 53.86
CA LEU A 35 -9.07 -2.26 53.77
C LEU A 35 -10.09 -1.11 53.58
N TYR A 36 -10.78 -1.07 52.43
CA TYR A 36 -12.26 -1.17 52.33
C TYR A 36 -12.74 -1.24 50.85
N SER A 37 -13.52 -2.27 50.52
CA SER A 37 -14.41 -2.37 49.35
C SER A 37 -15.74 -2.96 49.87
N PRO A 38 -16.94 -2.57 49.38
CA PRO A 38 -17.53 -3.21 48.18
C PRO A 38 -18.55 -2.40 47.31
N SER A 39 -18.54 -2.65 45.99
CA SER A 39 -19.64 -2.81 44.96
C SER A 39 -20.81 -1.80 44.78
N PRO A 40 -21.68 -1.90 43.73
CA PRO A 40 -21.58 -2.42 42.35
C PRO A 40 -22.22 -1.49 41.26
N SER A 41 -21.86 -1.62 39.98
CA SER A 41 -22.84 -1.60 38.86
C SER A 41 -22.21 -2.00 37.51
N GLU A 42 -22.58 -3.21 37.09
CA GLU A 42 -23.01 -3.59 35.73
C GLU A 42 -22.04 -3.69 34.54
N SER A 43 -21.92 -4.95 34.10
CA SER A 43 -21.37 -5.54 32.86
C SER A 43 -22.33 -5.32 31.66
N PRO A 44 -22.05 -5.71 30.38
CA PRO A 44 -21.19 -6.84 29.99
C PRO A 44 -20.31 -6.72 28.73
N ARG A 45 -19.34 -7.63 28.70
CA ARG A 45 -18.44 -7.99 27.60
C ARG A 45 -19.22 -8.71 26.49
N LEU A 46 -18.99 -8.34 25.23
CA LEU A 46 -19.42 -9.15 24.09
C LEU A 46 -18.31 -10.13 23.68
N THR A 47 -18.47 -11.37 24.09
CA THR A 47 -17.89 -12.54 23.43
C THR A 47 -18.83 -12.93 22.30
N ASN A 48 -18.38 -12.95 21.04
CA ASN A 48 -19.19 -13.53 19.97
C ASN A 48 -18.37 -14.56 19.20
N SER A 49 -18.52 -15.82 19.58
CA SER A 49 -18.17 -16.97 18.77
C SER A 49 -19.20 -18.06 19.07
N LEU A 50 -19.73 -18.62 17.97
CA LEU A 50 -20.58 -19.79 17.87
C LEU A 50 -22.08 -19.60 18.14
N VAL A 51 -22.83 -19.23 17.10
CA VAL A 51 -24.06 -19.97 16.72
C VAL A 51 -24.23 -19.92 15.20
N ASN A 52 -24.10 -21.08 14.54
CA ASN A 52 -24.54 -21.31 13.17
C ASN A 52 -25.45 -22.53 13.23
N SER A 53 -26.77 -22.33 13.07
CA SER A 53 -27.75 -23.35 12.64
C SER A 53 -29.18 -22.78 12.67
N PHE A 54 -29.71 -22.41 11.52
CA PHE A 54 -31.13 -22.62 11.20
C PHE A 54 -31.31 -22.70 9.68
N LEU A 55 -31.69 -23.90 9.22
CA LEU A 55 -32.14 -24.17 7.86
C LEU A 55 -33.66 -23.98 7.78
N ALA A 56 -34.11 -23.52 6.61
CA ALA A 56 -35.45 -23.62 6.01
C ALA A 56 -36.59 -22.71 6.55
N SER A 57 -37.00 -21.72 5.75
CA SER A 57 -38.11 -21.85 4.79
C SER A 57 -38.64 -20.49 4.35
N SER A 58 -38.95 -20.38 3.05
CA SER A 58 -39.98 -19.53 2.45
C SER A 58 -40.06 -18.05 2.87
N GLY A 59 -39.59 -17.17 1.99
CA GLY A 59 -39.93 -15.76 2.02
C GLY A 59 -39.43 -15.06 0.77
N GLY A 60 -40.32 -14.85 -0.20
CA GLY A 60 -40.03 -14.00 -1.35
C GLY A 60 -39.58 -12.61 -0.91
N GLY A 61 -38.52 -12.13 -1.52
CA GLY A 61 -38.00 -10.79 -1.30
C GLY A 61 -37.25 -10.38 -2.54
N ALA A 62 -37.97 -9.76 -3.48
CA ALA A 62 -37.38 -9.00 -4.56
C ALA A 62 -36.47 -7.92 -3.94
N GLY A 63 -35.17 -8.18 -3.95
CA GLY A 63 -34.15 -7.17 -3.74
C GLY A 63 -33.87 -6.45 -5.04
N THR A 64 -34.85 -5.69 -5.55
CA THR A 64 -34.56 -4.57 -6.43
C THR A 64 -33.79 -3.55 -5.60
N GLY A 65 -32.46 -3.63 -5.64
CA GLY A 65 -31.60 -2.54 -5.22
C GLY A 65 -31.79 -1.37 -6.18
N GLY A 66 -32.80 -0.54 -5.90
CA GLY A 66 -32.75 0.87 -6.27
C GLY A 66 -31.58 1.53 -5.55
N GLY A 67 -31.01 2.62 -6.01
CA GLY A 67 -31.36 3.55 -7.05
C GLY A 67 -30.54 4.82 -6.80
N GLY A 68 -30.61 5.77 -7.72
CA GLY A 68 -30.20 7.16 -7.45
C GLY A 68 -28.75 7.45 -7.79
N GLY A 69 -28.57 8.24 -8.85
CA GLY A 69 -27.28 8.70 -9.33
C GLY A 69 -26.54 9.62 -8.36
N GLY A 70 -25.27 9.82 -8.69
CA GLY A 70 -24.44 10.87 -8.10
C GLY A 70 -23.12 10.37 -7.51
N GLY A 71 -22.32 9.61 -8.26
CA GLY A 71 -20.95 9.33 -7.85
C GLY A 71 -20.25 8.37 -8.78
N SER A 72 -19.39 8.90 -9.66
CA SER A 72 -18.47 8.17 -10.54
C SER A 72 -17.35 7.44 -9.74
N ASN A 73 -17.73 6.68 -8.71
CA ASN A 73 -16.83 6.01 -7.77
C ASN A 73 -17.10 4.51 -7.64
N GLU A 74 -17.95 3.94 -8.50
CA GLU A 74 -18.16 2.49 -8.53
C GLU A 74 -16.92 1.80 -9.12
N CYS A 75 -16.29 0.94 -8.33
CA CYS A 75 -15.17 0.12 -8.76
C CYS A 75 -15.67 -1.18 -9.38
N LYS A 76 -15.06 -1.60 -10.49
CA LYS A 76 -15.39 -2.84 -11.22
C LYS A 76 -14.14 -3.68 -11.42
N MET A 77 -14.32 -4.99 -11.59
CA MET A 77 -13.23 -5.89 -11.94
C MET A 77 -13.27 -6.19 -13.43
N VAL A 78 -12.18 -5.92 -14.13
CA VAL A 78 -12.05 -6.12 -15.58
C VAL A 78 -10.92 -7.10 -15.87
N ASP A 79 -11.05 -7.88 -16.95
CA ASP A 79 -9.99 -8.78 -17.40
C ASP A 79 -8.93 -8.01 -18.18
N LEU A 80 -7.68 -8.17 -17.75
CA LEU A 80 -6.49 -7.67 -18.42
C LEU A 80 -5.50 -8.81 -18.51
N HIS A 81 -5.22 -9.28 -19.73
CA HIS A 81 -4.32 -10.42 -20.00
C HIS A 81 -4.68 -11.67 -19.18
N GLY A 82 -5.98 -11.93 -18.97
CA GLY A 82 -6.47 -13.08 -18.20
C GLY A 82 -6.45 -12.91 -16.68
N VAL A 83 -6.07 -11.73 -16.16
CA VAL A 83 -6.08 -11.41 -14.73
C VAL A 83 -7.14 -10.33 -14.45
N LYS A 84 -7.88 -10.49 -13.36
CA LYS A 84 -8.86 -9.50 -12.90
C LYS A 84 -8.17 -8.32 -12.21
N VAL A 85 -8.36 -7.11 -12.75
CA VAL A 85 -7.84 -5.86 -12.19
C VAL A 85 -8.96 -4.89 -11.86
N ALA A 86 -8.74 -4.04 -10.87
CA ALA A 86 -9.71 -3.04 -10.46
C ALA A 86 -9.72 -1.86 -11.44
N SER A 87 -10.92 -1.42 -11.80
CA SER A 87 -11.17 -0.28 -12.69
C SER A 87 -12.20 0.68 -12.10
N PHE A 88 -12.16 1.92 -12.59
CA PHE A 88 -13.18 2.94 -12.36
C PHE A 88 -13.63 3.52 -13.70
N LEU A 89 -14.89 3.94 -13.74
CA LEU A 89 -15.42 4.71 -14.85
C LEU A 89 -15.32 6.21 -14.51
N VAL A 90 -14.40 6.92 -15.16
CA VAL A 90 -14.18 8.36 -14.97
C VAL A 90 -14.44 9.05 -16.30
N GLU A 91 -15.35 10.03 -16.32
CA GLU A 91 -15.71 10.77 -17.55
C GLU A 91 -16.15 9.87 -18.73
N GLY A 92 -16.79 8.74 -18.42
CA GLY A 92 -17.22 7.77 -19.43
C GLY A 92 -16.11 6.87 -19.95
N GLN A 93 -14.87 7.03 -19.46
CA GLN A 93 -13.74 6.19 -19.81
C GLN A 93 -13.41 5.20 -18.69
N GLU A 94 -13.12 3.96 -19.07
CA GLU A 94 -12.70 2.92 -18.13
C GLU A 94 -11.19 3.00 -17.90
N LEU A 95 -10.80 3.27 -16.65
CA LEU A 95 -9.41 3.33 -16.24
C LEU A 95 -9.08 2.28 -15.19
N ILE A 96 -7.92 1.67 -15.31
CA ILE A 96 -7.40 0.63 -14.43
C ILE A 96 -6.36 1.19 -13.45
N CYS A 97 -6.22 0.53 -12.30
CA CYS A 97 -5.28 0.92 -11.26
C CYS A 97 -3.81 0.68 -11.69
N LEU A 98 -3.03 1.75 -11.86
CA LEU A 98 -1.64 1.66 -12.31
C LEU A 98 -0.71 0.92 -11.31
N PRO A 99 -0.73 1.22 -10.00
CA PRO A 99 0.06 0.44 -9.03
C PRO A 99 -0.25 -1.06 -9.06
N GLN A 100 -1.52 -1.44 -9.25
CA GLN A 100 -1.94 -2.85 -9.31
C GLN A 100 -1.35 -3.54 -10.54
N VAL A 101 -1.52 -2.96 -11.73
CA VAL A 101 -0.97 -3.57 -12.96
C VAL A 101 0.56 -3.56 -12.98
N PHE A 102 1.20 -2.60 -12.31
CA PHE A 102 2.63 -2.64 -12.09
C PHE A 102 3.04 -3.89 -11.30
N ASP A 103 2.43 -4.14 -10.15
CA ASP A 103 2.76 -5.29 -9.29
C ASP A 103 2.45 -6.64 -9.96
N LEU A 104 1.48 -6.69 -10.88
CA LEU A 104 1.09 -7.89 -11.59
C LEU A 104 1.96 -8.17 -12.82
N PHE A 105 2.23 -7.15 -13.64
CA PHE A 105 2.80 -7.35 -14.98
C PHE A 105 4.19 -6.73 -15.17
N LEU A 106 4.49 -5.62 -14.49
CA LEU A 106 5.68 -4.82 -14.79
C LEU A 106 6.80 -4.93 -13.74
N LYS A 107 6.52 -5.40 -12.53
CA LYS A 107 7.50 -5.40 -11.41
C LYS A 107 8.82 -6.11 -11.69
N HIS A 108 8.84 -7.04 -12.64
CA HIS A 108 10.03 -7.79 -13.05
C HIS A 108 10.68 -7.23 -14.32
N LEU A 109 9.97 -6.38 -15.06
CA LEU A 109 10.47 -5.76 -16.30
C LEU A 109 11.12 -4.40 -16.03
N VAL A 110 10.70 -3.71 -14.97
CA VAL A 110 11.21 -2.38 -14.62
C VAL A 110 11.59 -2.31 -13.14
N GLY A 111 12.66 -1.57 -12.82
CA GLY A 111 13.18 -1.42 -11.46
C GLY A 111 12.32 -0.64 -10.46
N GLY A 112 11.04 -0.38 -10.78
CA GLY A 112 10.10 0.24 -9.85
C GLY A 112 9.07 1.19 -10.50
N LEU A 113 8.05 1.54 -9.72
CA LEU A 113 6.95 2.42 -10.14
C LEU A 113 7.42 3.84 -10.54
N HIS A 114 8.55 4.31 -10.01
CA HIS A 114 9.15 5.59 -10.40
C HIS A 114 9.58 5.60 -11.87
N THR A 115 10.18 4.51 -12.35
CA THR A 115 10.56 4.33 -13.75
C THR A 115 9.33 4.29 -14.65
N VAL A 116 8.26 3.65 -14.20
CA VAL A 116 6.97 3.64 -14.92
C VAL A 116 6.45 5.06 -15.15
N TYR A 117 6.44 5.91 -14.12
CA TYR A 117 6.01 7.31 -14.28
C TYR A 117 6.87 8.09 -15.27
N THR A 118 8.17 7.80 -15.31
CA THR A 118 9.09 8.43 -16.27
C THR A 118 8.82 7.97 -17.70
N LYS A 119 8.56 6.66 -17.90
CA LYS A 119 8.16 6.10 -19.19
C LYS A 119 6.83 6.68 -19.69
N LEU A 120 5.82 6.76 -18.81
CA LEU A 120 4.54 7.40 -19.15
C LEU A 120 4.71 8.83 -19.67
N LYS A 121 5.62 9.61 -19.07
CA LYS A 121 5.94 10.96 -19.54
C LYS A 121 6.58 10.98 -20.94
N ARG A 122 7.41 10.00 -21.28
CA ARG A 122 8.05 9.89 -22.60
C ARG A 122 7.09 9.43 -23.70
N LEU A 123 6.07 8.66 -23.32
CA LEU A 123 5.02 8.17 -24.20
C LEU A 123 3.83 9.14 -24.32
N ASP A 124 3.94 10.33 -23.74
CA ASP A 124 2.88 11.34 -23.67
C ASP A 124 1.55 10.84 -23.06
N ILE A 125 1.63 9.87 -22.14
CA ILE A 125 0.47 9.34 -21.42
C ILE A 125 0.31 10.10 -20.10
N SER A 126 -0.85 10.74 -19.92
CA SER A 126 -1.20 11.49 -18.71
C SER A 126 -2.12 10.68 -17.79
N PRO A 127 -1.60 10.06 -16.71
CA PRO A 127 -2.43 9.28 -15.80
C PRO A 127 -3.29 10.17 -14.90
N VAL A 128 -4.50 9.68 -14.57
CA VAL A 128 -5.45 10.37 -13.67
C VAL A 128 -5.08 10.08 -12.22
N VAL A 129 -5.00 11.11 -11.38
CA VAL A 129 -4.75 10.91 -9.94
C VAL A 129 -6.02 10.43 -9.25
N CYS A 130 -5.92 9.36 -8.46
CA CYS A 130 -7.08 8.85 -7.71
C CYS A 130 -7.52 9.84 -6.62
N THR A 131 -8.83 9.88 -6.38
CA THR A 131 -9.38 10.54 -5.18
C THR A 131 -9.06 9.73 -3.92
N VAL A 132 -9.17 10.36 -2.76
CA VAL A 132 -8.99 9.68 -1.46
C VAL A 132 -9.97 8.51 -1.31
N GLU A 133 -11.19 8.68 -1.82
CA GLU A 133 -12.21 7.64 -1.76
C GLU A 133 -11.89 6.45 -2.67
N GLN A 134 -11.46 6.71 -3.91
CA GLN A 134 -10.99 5.65 -4.82
C GLN A 134 -9.82 4.86 -4.22
N VAL A 135 -8.88 5.55 -3.56
CA VAL A 135 -7.76 4.89 -2.86
C VAL A 135 -8.27 3.97 -1.74
N ARG A 136 -9.25 4.41 -0.94
CA ARG A 136 -9.85 3.57 0.11
C ARG A 136 -10.54 2.35 -0.46
N ILE A 137 -11.31 2.50 -1.54
CA ILE A 137 -12.00 1.40 -2.21
C ILE A 137 -10.98 0.36 -2.71
N LEU A 138 -9.93 0.80 -3.40
CA LEU A 138 -8.87 -0.10 -3.91
C LEU A 138 -8.16 -0.86 -2.78
N ARG A 139 -7.93 -0.21 -1.63
CA ARG A 139 -7.38 -0.88 -0.44
C ARG A 139 -8.33 -1.92 0.12
N GLY A 140 -9.62 -1.59 0.23
CA GLY A 140 -10.65 -2.51 0.73
C GLY A 140 -10.81 -3.77 -0.14
N LEU A 141 -10.54 -3.64 -1.44
CA LEU A 141 -10.54 -4.75 -2.40
C LEU A 141 -9.21 -5.53 -2.44
N GLY A 142 -8.17 -5.08 -1.74
CA GLY A 142 -6.84 -5.67 -1.80
C GLY A 142 -6.12 -5.46 -3.13
N ALA A 143 -6.61 -4.58 -4.00
CA ALA A 143 -5.98 -4.25 -5.28
C ALA A 143 -4.63 -3.52 -5.09
N ILE A 144 -4.47 -2.82 -3.96
CA ILE A 144 -3.24 -2.13 -3.55
C ILE A 144 -2.95 -2.41 -2.08
N GLN A 145 -1.67 -2.38 -1.70
CA GLN A 145 -1.28 -2.61 -0.31
C GLN A 145 -1.79 -1.52 0.64
N PRO A 146 -2.08 -1.81 1.93
CA PRO A 146 -2.57 -0.86 2.93
C PRO A 146 -1.67 0.36 3.20
N GLY A 147 -0.40 0.34 2.80
CA GLY A 147 0.52 1.49 2.89
C GLY A 147 0.39 2.52 1.75
N VAL A 148 -0.14 2.14 0.59
CA VAL A 148 -0.16 2.96 -0.65
C VAL A 148 -1.17 4.13 -0.63
N ASN A 149 -0.72 5.35 -0.30
CA ASN A 149 -1.57 6.55 -0.31
C ASN A 149 -1.61 7.29 -1.65
N ARG A 150 -0.76 6.92 -2.62
CA ARG A 150 -0.65 7.57 -3.92
C ARG A 150 -0.99 6.57 -5.01
N CYS A 151 -2.14 6.75 -5.65
CA CYS A 151 -2.59 5.91 -6.74
C CYS A 151 -2.91 6.77 -7.96
N LYS A 152 -2.67 6.20 -9.14
CA LYS A 152 -3.08 6.79 -10.41
C LYS A 152 -3.80 5.74 -11.25
N LEU A 153 -4.65 6.20 -12.15
CA LEU A 153 -5.41 5.39 -13.11
C LEU A 153 -4.93 5.70 -14.53
N ILE A 154 -4.94 4.68 -15.40
CA ILE A 154 -4.66 4.80 -16.83
C ILE A 154 -5.68 4.01 -17.63
N THR A 155 -5.87 4.32 -18.91
CA THR A 155 -6.75 3.53 -19.75
C THR A 155 -6.11 2.18 -20.10
N ARG A 156 -6.92 1.19 -20.49
CA ARG A 156 -6.40 -0.10 -20.97
C ARG A 156 -5.48 0.06 -22.18
N LYS A 157 -5.82 0.95 -23.11
CA LYS A 157 -5.01 1.23 -24.30
C LYS A 157 -3.63 1.79 -23.94
N ASP A 158 -3.59 2.70 -22.96
CA ASP A 158 -2.33 3.29 -22.49
C ASP A 158 -1.46 2.26 -21.78
N PHE A 159 -2.09 1.33 -21.04
CA PHE A 159 -1.38 0.22 -20.42
C PHE A 159 -0.72 -0.68 -21.46
N GLU A 160 -1.42 -1.05 -22.54
CA GLU A 160 -0.81 -1.86 -23.61
C GLU A 160 0.40 -1.15 -24.24
N THR A 161 0.30 0.15 -24.45
CA THR A 161 1.42 0.95 -24.99
C THR A 161 2.62 0.92 -24.04
N LEU A 162 2.38 1.14 -22.73
CA LEU A 162 3.41 1.07 -21.70
C LEU A 162 4.02 -0.34 -21.59
N TYR A 163 3.18 -1.38 -21.62
CA TYR A 163 3.61 -2.77 -21.52
C TYR A 163 4.54 -3.12 -22.68
N ASN A 164 4.12 -2.79 -23.92
CA ASN A 164 4.94 -2.98 -25.11
C ASN A 164 6.26 -2.20 -25.07
N ASP A 165 6.27 -0.97 -24.54
CA ASP A 165 7.53 -0.21 -24.37
C ASP A 165 8.46 -0.87 -23.35
N CYS A 166 7.92 -1.50 -22.30
CA CYS A 166 8.73 -2.22 -21.31
C CYS A 166 9.28 -3.52 -21.90
N THR A 167 8.49 -4.28 -22.65
CA THR A 167 8.92 -5.57 -23.21
C THR A 167 9.88 -5.41 -24.39
N ASN A 168 9.61 -4.49 -25.32
CA ASN A 168 10.48 -4.26 -26.49
C ASN A 168 11.80 -3.52 -26.15
N ALA A 169 11.88 -2.89 -24.97
CA ALA A 169 13.11 -2.31 -24.47
C ALA A 169 14.03 -3.37 -23.85
N SER A 170 13.48 -4.37 -23.16
CA SER A 170 14.26 -5.48 -22.60
C SER A 170 15.08 -6.22 -23.67
N ASP A 171 14.53 -6.39 -24.88
CA ASP A 171 15.26 -6.99 -26.01
C ASP A 171 16.47 -6.16 -26.50
N LYS A 172 16.51 -4.84 -26.20
CA LYS A 172 17.61 -3.95 -26.61
C LYS A 172 18.72 -3.84 -25.58
N ASP A 173 18.38 -3.97 -24.29
CA ASP A 173 19.39 -3.92 -23.23
C ASP A 173 20.30 -5.16 -23.30
N ASP A 174 19.78 -6.35 -23.67
CA ASP A 174 20.58 -7.58 -23.88
C ASP A 174 21.55 -7.50 -25.08
N ILE A 175 21.27 -6.69 -26.10
CA ILE A 175 22.15 -6.55 -27.28
C ILE A 175 23.27 -5.52 -27.04
N SER A 176 23.10 -4.61 -26.08
CA SER A 176 24.12 -3.60 -25.77
C SER A 176 25.29 -4.13 -24.90
N GLU A 177 25.14 -5.32 -24.31
CA GLU A 177 26.21 -5.98 -23.52
C GLU A 177 27.00 -7.01 -24.35
N LEU A 178 26.65 -7.21 -25.62
CA LEU A 178 27.30 -8.13 -26.56
C LEU A 178 28.10 -7.43 -27.68
N LEU A 179 28.28 -6.11 -27.60
CA LEU A 179 29.14 -5.30 -28.49
C LEU A 179 30.10 -4.42 -27.67
#